data_AF-A0A9D0ZXI6-F1
#
_entry.id   AF-A0A9D0ZXI6-F1
#
_cell.length_a   1.000
_cell.length_b   1.000
_cell.length_c   1.000
_cell.angle_alpha   90.00
_cell.angle_beta   90.00
_cell.angle_gamma   90.00
#
_symmetry.space_group_name_H-M   'P 1'
#
loop_
_entity.id
_entity.type
_entity.pdbx_description
1 polymer ?
#
loop_
_entity_poly.entity_id
_entity_poly.type
_entity_poly.pdbx_seq_one_letter_code
_entity_poly.pdbx_strand_id
1 'polypeptide(L)'
;MKKRARRLKAIALAAVLCLSIGTTTLSASAAMSTKTFKKKLTTTVTKQTKKAKTKKAKLKALFTYVKKNYDYGRVVGFKATKTWPLKYAKEMLTKKQGSCYHYAALYAYLAKKATGYPTRVCVGTTNGFNKSRWQPHAWCEVKIGKTWYICDPNMDKYAAKSSGKYYLKNRSKLIRKTYKVQKMTTIKL
;
A
#
# COMPACT_ATOMS: atom_id res chain seq x y z
N MET A 1 21.79 67.98 51.38
CA MET A 1 21.33 67.26 52.60
C MET A 1 19.80 67.27 52.66
N LYS A 2 19.14 66.11 52.48
CA LYS A 2 18.00 65.57 53.25
C LYS A 2 17.33 64.43 52.46
N LYS A 3 17.09 63.34 53.19
CA LYS A 3 16.64 62.02 52.74
C LYS A 3 15.10 61.89 52.75
N ARG A 4 14.64 60.79 52.13
CA ARG A 4 13.39 60.00 52.37
C ARG A 4 12.11 60.55 51.73
N ALA A 5 11.14 59.75 51.26
CA ALA A 5 11.01 58.31 51.04
C ALA A 5 9.69 58.02 50.28
N ARG A 6 9.71 56.95 49.48
CA ARG A 6 8.62 55.99 49.16
C ARG A 6 7.30 56.52 48.55
N ARG A 7 6.97 55.96 47.37
CA ARG A 7 5.89 54.96 47.20
C ARG A 7 6.03 54.28 45.82
N LEU A 8 6.39 52.99 45.82
CA LEU A 8 6.30 52.13 44.64
C LEU A 8 4.82 51.99 44.27
N LYS A 9 4.46 52.29 43.02
CA LYS A 9 3.25 51.77 42.41
C LYS A 9 3.62 50.46 41.72
N ALA A 10 3.31 49.34 42.38
CA ALA A 10 3.36 48.03 41.75
C ALA A 10 2.28 47.99 40.66
N ILE A 11 2.71 48.01 39.40
CA ILE A 11 1.84 47.67 38.28
C ILE A 11 1.70 46.15 38.33
N ALA A 12 0.51 45.67 38.65
CA ALA A 12 0.17 44.26 38.58
C ALA A 12 0.27 43.81 37.12
N LEU A 13 1.38 43.14 36.77
CA LEU A 13 1.45 42.36 35.54
C LEU A 13 0.53 41.15 35.75
N ALA A 14 -0.67 41.20 35.19
CA ALA A 14 -1.49 40.02 35.05
C ALA A 14 -0.74 39.05 34.13
N ALA A 15 -0.01 38.11 34.73
CA ALA A 15 0.55 36.98 34.02
C ALA A 15 -0.63 36.17 33.48
N VAL A 16 -0.87 36.31 32.18
CA VAL A 16 -1.81 35.52 31.40
C VAL A 16 -1.55 34.06 31.73
N LEU A 17 -2.53 33.45 32.40
CA LEU A 17 -2.66 32.02 32.55
C LEU A 17 -2.61 31.44 31.13
N CYS A 18 -1.44 30.95 30.72
CA CYS A 18 -1.34 30.10 29.54
C CYS A 18 -2.20 28.89 29.83
N LEU A 19 -3.45 28.92 29.36
CA LEU A 19 -4.22 27.72 29.14
C LEU A 19 -3.31 26.83 28.31
N SER A 20 -2.87 25.73 28.91
CA SER A 20 -2.25 24.62 28.22
C SER A 20 -3.26 24.15 27.19
N ILE A 21 -3.18 24.71 25.99
CA ILE A 21 -3.81 24.16 24.79
C ILE A 21 -3.20 22.77 24.71
N GLY A 22 -3.96 21.78 25.16
CA GLY A 22 -3.59 20.39 25.02
C GLY A 22 -3.29 20.17 23.55
N THR A 23 -2.01 20.10 23.22
CA THR A 23 -1.58 19.62 21.91
C THR A 23 -2.06 18.18 21.89
N THR A 24 -3.22 17.95 21.27
CA THR A 24 -3.61 16.62 20.85
C THR A 24 -2.58 16.22 19.82
N THR A 25 -1.49 15.62 20.30
CA THR A 25 -0.60 14.87 19.45
C THR A 25 -1.50 13.82 18.82
N LEU A 26 -1.81 13.98 17.53
CA LEU A 26 -2.35 12.93 16.70
C LEU A 26 -1.31 11.82 16.74
N SER A 27 -1.45 10.94 17.72
CA SER A 27 -0.54 9.84 17.97
C SER A 27 -0.43 9.07 16.67
N ALA A 28 0.78 9.01 16.11
CA ALA A 28 1.05 8.26 14.90
C ALA A 28 0.48 6.85 15.10
N SER A 29 -0.59 6.52 14.38
CA SER A 29 -1.22 5.20 14.44
C SER A 29 -0.11 4.15 14.38
N ALA A 30 0.11 3.43 15.49
CA ALA A 30 1.23 2.52 15.62
C ALA A 30 1.25 1.58 14.42
N ALA A 31 2.35 1.60 13.67
CA ALA A 31 2.47 0.82 12.45
C ALA A 31 2.16 -0.66 12.74
N MET A 32 1.23 -1.24 11.99
CA MET A 32 0.73 -2.59 12.25
C MET A 32 1.89 -3.59 12.44
N SER A 33 1.91 -4.31 13.57
CA SER A 33 2.93 -5.32 13.83
C SER A 33 2.88 -6.44 12.78
N THR A 34 4.00 -7.14 12.58
CA THR A 34 4.06 -8.24 11.60
C THR A 34 3.16 -9.42 12.02
N LYS A 35 3.01 -9.69 13.32
CA LYS A 35 2.08 -10.70 13.85
C LYS A 35 0.63 -10.36 13.51
N THR A 36 0.22 -9.11 13.77
CA THR A 36 -1.13 -8.62 13.43
C THR A 36 -1.38 -8.65 11.93
N PHE A 37 -0.39 -8.28 11.12
CA PHE A 37 -0.46 -8.36 9.66
C PHE A 37 -0.69 -9.80 9.17
N LYS A 38 0.09 -10.77 9.67
CA LYS A 38 -0.09 -12.20 9.31
C LYS A 38 -1.48 -12.73 9.70
N LYS A 39 -1.99 -12.33 10.87
CA LYS A 39 -3.35 -12.67 11.32
C LYS A 39 -4.40 -12.10 10.34
N LYS A 40 -4.34 -10.79 10.05
CA LYS A 40 -5.26 -10.13 9.11
C LYS A 40 -5.18 -10.71 7.70
N LEU A 41 -3.99 -11.04 7.20
CA LEU A 41 -3.82 -11.74 5.92
C LEU A 41 -4.54 -13.09 5.93
N THR A 42 -4.36 -13.89 6.98
CA THR A 42 -4.97 -15.22 7.11
C THR A 42 -6.50 -15.10 7.13
N THR A 43 -7.05 -14.21 7.97
CA THR A 43 -8.49 -13.93 8.03
C THR A 43 -9.03 -13.48 6.67
N THR A 44 -8.33 -12.58 5.98
CA THR A 44 -8.74 -12.08 4.66
C THR A 44 -8.76 -13.21 3.64
N VAL A 45 -7.70 -14.02 3.57
CA VAL A 45 -7.65 -15.18 2.66
C VAL A 45 -8.80 -16.13 2.94
N THR A 46 -8.97 -16.58 4.19
CA THR A 46 -10.05 -17.51 4.56
C THR A 46 -11.43 -16.98 4.18
N LYS A 47 -11.73 -15.71 4.51
CA LYS A 47 -13.03 -15.10 4.21
C LYS A 47 -13.27 -14.97 2.71
N GLN A 48 -12.32 -14.39 1.98
CA GLN A 48 -12.52 -14.05 0.57
C GLN A 48 -12.41 -15.26 -0.35
N THR A 49 -11.80 -16.36 0.10
CA THR A 49 -11.64 -17.57 -0.69
C THR A 49 -12.54 -18.73 -0.26
N LYS A 50 -13.52 -18.51 0.63
CA LYS A 50 -14.40 -19.58 1.17
C LYS A 50 -15.02 -20.48 0.10
N LYS A 51 -15.47 -19.89 -1.02
CA LYS A 51 -16.09 -20.61 -2.16
C LYS A 51 -15.09 -21.05 -3.25
N ALA A 52 -13.81 -20.67 -3.13
CA ALA A 52 -12.81 -20.88 -4.17
C ALA A 52 -12.01 -22.17 -3.96
N LYS A 53 -12.36 -23.23 -4.70
CA LYS A 53 -11.78 -24.57 -4.55
C LYS A 53 -10.34 -24.68 -5.10
N THR A 54 -10.02 -23.98 -6.19
CA THR A 54 -8.69 -24.08 -6.84
C THR A 54 -7.79 -22.88 -6.51
N LYS A 55 -6.46 -23.07 -6.56
CA LYS A 55 -5.50 -21.97 -6.35
C LYS A 55 -5.74 -20.80 -7.31
N LYS A 56 -6.07 -21.06 -8.57
CA LYS A 56 -6.43 -20.01 -9.55
C LYS A 56 -7.73 -19.28 -9.13
N ALA A 57 -8.77 -20.00 -8.71
CA ALA A 57 -10.00 -19.37 -8.21
C ALA A 57 -9.72 -18.49 -6.97
N LYS A 58 -8.85 -18.94 -6.06
CA LYS A 58 -8.41 -18.14 -4.90
C LYS A 58 -7.73 -16.84 -5.33
N LEU A 59 -6.82 -16.90 -6.31
CA LEU A 59 -6.18 -15.72 -6.89
C LEU A 59 -7.20 -14.75 -7.49
N LYS A 60 -8.23 -15.24 -8.19
CA LYS A 60 -9.28 -14.39 -8.80
C LYS A 60 -10.11 -13.72 -7.72
N ALA A 61 -10.57 -14.47 -6.72
CA ALA A 61 -11.37 -13.94 -5.63
C ALA A 61 -10.63 -12.83 -4.87
N LEU A 62 -9.35 -13.04 -4.56
CA LEU A 62 -8.52 -12.03 -3.89
C LEU A 62 -8.22 -10.83 -4.80
N PHE A 63 -8.10 -11.02 -6.10
CA PHE A 63 -7.88 -9.94 -7.05
C PHE A 63 -9.10 -9.03 -7.11
N THR A 64 -10.28 -9.61 -7.26
CA THR A 64 -11.57 -8.90 -7.19
C THR A 64 -11.76 -8.22 -5.84
N TYR A 65 -11.42 -8.89 -4.74
CA TYR A 65 -11.48 -8.31 -3.39
C TYR A 65 -10.62 -7.03 -3.29
N VAL A 66 -9.34 -7.09 -3.68
CA VAL A 66 -8.44 -5.93 -3.62
C VAL A 66 -8.96 -4.79 -4.50
N LYS A 67 -9.43 -5.09 -5.72
CA LYS A 67 -10.03 -4.07 -6.60
C LYS A 67 -11.25 -3.39 -5.97
N LYS A 68 -12.15 -4.16 -5.36
CA LYS A 68 -13.44 -3.66 -4.89
C LYS A 68 -13.34 -2.92 -3.56
N ASN A 69 -12.46 -3.33 -2.65
CA ASN A 69 -12.50 -2.92 -1.24
C ASN A 69 -11.46 -1.86 -0.86
N TYR A 70 -10.75 -1.33 -1.85
CA TYR A 70 -9.66 -0.40 -1.62
C TYR A 70 -9.65 0.68 -2.70
N ASP A 71 -9.26 1.90 -2.32
CA ASP A 71 -9.20 3.04 -3.23
C ASP A 71 -7.79 3.56 -3.48
N TYR A 72 -7.68 4.52 -4.40
CA TYR A 72 -6.39 5.07 -4.79
C TYR A 72 -6.03 6.23 -3.86
N GLY A 73 -4.87 6.12 -3.23
CA GLY A 73 -4.24 7.19 -2.45
C GLY A 73 -2.87 7.51 -3.03
N ARG A 74 -2.63 8.77 -3.40
CA ARG A 74 -1.33 9.19 -3.93
C ARG A 74 -0.24 9.05 -2.87
N VAL A 75 0.94 8.58 -3.29
CA VAL A 75 2.16 8.59 -2.47
C VAL A 75 3.27 9.28 -3.23
N VAL A 76 3.91 10.23 -2.57
CA VAL A 76 5.05 11.00 -3.08
C VAL A 76 6.33 10.44 -2.46
N GLY A 77 7.45 10.46 -3.20
CA GLY A 77 8.75 10.04 -2.67
C GLY A 77 8.89 8.53 -2.43
N PHE A 78 8.23 7.69 -3.23
CA PHE A 78 8.42 6.24 -3.14
C PHE A 78 9.89 5.85 -3.30
N LYS A 79 10.39 5.02 -2.38
CA LYS A 79 11.74 4.43 -2.43
C LYS A 79 11.64 2.90 -2.31
N ALA A 80 12.23 2.19 -3.26
CA ALA A 80 12.19 0.74 -3.33
C ALA A 80 13.21 0.05 -2.38
N THR A 81 13.09 0.27 -1.07
CA THR A 81 13.92 -0.36 -0.04
C THR A 81 13.59 -1.85 0.16
N LYS A 82 14.45 -2.65 0.79
CA LYS A 82 14.18 -4.10 0.96
C LYS A 82 12.84 -4.41 1.67
N THR A 83 12.40 -3.54 2.57
CA THR A 83 11.22 -3.74 3.43
C THR A 83 9.96 -3.05 2.93
N TRP A 84 10.04 -2.27 1.85
CA TRP A 84 8.92 -1.48 1.33
C TRP A 84 7.64 -2.30 1.08
N PRO A 85 7.68 -3.55 0.54
CA PRO A 85 6.44 -4.27 0.25
C PRO A 85 5.66 -4.59 1.52
N LEU A 86 6.33 -5.00 2.59
CA LEU A 86 5.65 -5.31 3.86
C LEU A 86 5.02 -4.05 4.46
N LYS A 87 5.76 -2.93 4.45
CA LYS A 87 5.26 -1.63 4.92
C LYS A 87 4.01 -1.22 4.16
N TYR A 88 4.06 -1.25 2.84
CA TYR A 88 2.97 -0.78 1.99
C TYR A 88 1.75 -1.71 2.03
N ALA A 89 1.94 -3.03 2.18
CA ALA A 89 0.83 -3.96 2.38
C ALA A 89 0.12 -3.71 3.73
N LYS A 90 0.87 -3.43 4.81
CA LYS A 90 0.32 -3.05 6.12
C LYS A 90 -0.47 -1.74 6.03
N GLU A 91 0.12 -0.73 5.39
CA GLU A 91 -0.54 0.56 5.18
C GLU A 91 -1.83 0.41 4.37
N MET A 92 -1.83 -0.41 3.32
CA MET A 92 -3.04 -0.68 2.52
C MET A 92 -4.16 -1.23 3.41
N LEU A 93 -3.88 -2.22 4.26
CA LEU A 93 -4.87 -2.82 5.16
C LEU A 93 -5.43 -1.81 6.18
N THR A 94 -4.57 -0.91 6.70
CA THR A 94 -4.96 0.10 7.69
C THR A 94 -5.75 1.23 7.05
N LYS A 95 -5.23 1.83 5.98
CA LYS A 95 -5.76 3.07 5.39
C LYS A 95 -6.95 2.82 4.45
N LYS A 96 -7.14 1.58 3.99
CA LYS A 96 -8.13 1.22 2.94
C LYS A 96 -7.93 1.92 1.60
N GLN A 97 -6.86 2.67 1.44
CA GLN A 97 -6.45 3.29 0.19
C GLN A 97 -4.93 3.33 0.07
N GLY A 98 -4.43 3.41 -1.16
CA GLY A 98 -3.00 3.53 -1.43
C GLY A 98 -2.68 3.57 -2.91
N SER A 99 -1.40 3.80 -3.22
CA SER A 99 -0.91 3.90 -4.60
C SER A 99 -0.73 2.52 -5.25
N CYS A 100 -0.35 2.47 -6.53
CA CYS A 100 -0.05 1.22 -7.24
C CYS A 100 0.93 0.30 -6.48
N TYR A 101 1.89 0.88 -5.76
CA TYR A 101 2.82 0.17 -4.87
C TYR A 101 2.09 -0.60 -3.76
N HIS A 102 1.08 0.02 -3.14
CA HIS A 102 0.29 -0.61 -2.07
C HIS A 102 -0.60 -1.74 -2.60
N TYR A 103 -1.26 -1.52 -3.73
CA TYR A 103 -2.05 -2.54 -4.42
C TYR A 103 -1.21 -3.77 -4.76
N ALA A 104 -0.04 -3.54 -5.38
CA ALA A 104 0.86 -4.60 -5.79
C ALA A 104 1.37 -5.39 -4.57
N ALA A 105 1.79 -4.69 -3.52
CA ALA A 105 2.28 -5.30 -2.30
C ALA A 105 1.20 -6.14 -1.59
N LEU A 106 0.03 -5.56 -1.32
CA LEU A 106 -1.06 -6.27 -0.63
C LEU A 106 -1.47 -7.53 -1.41
N TYR A 107 -1.70 -7.39 -2.72
CA TYR A 107 -2.12 -8.54 -3.53
C TYR A 107 -1.04 -9.63 -3.56
N ALA A 108 0.26 -9.29 -3.66
CA ALA A 108 1.33 -10.28 -3.68
C ALA A 108 1.42 -11.10 -2.39
N TYR A 109 1.17 -10.48 -1.22
CA TYR A 109 1.09 -11.17 0.06
C TYR A 109 -0.14 -12.08 0.17
N LEU A 110 -1.32 -11.59 -0.25
CA LEU A 110 -2.55 -12.38 -0.27
C LEU A 110 -2.42 -13.60 -1.21
N ALA A 111 -1.90 -13.39 -2.41
CA ALA A 111 -1.67 -14.43 -3.42
C ALA A 111 -0.72 -15.52 -2.90
N LYS A 112 0.41 -15.12 -2.29
CA LYS A 112 1.36 -16.05 -1.68
C LYS A 112 0.69 -16.88 -0.58
N LYS A 113 -0.01 -16.21 0.34
CA LYS A 113 -0.67 -16.87 1.49
C LYS A 113 -1.75 -17.85 1.04
N ALA A 114 -2.51 -17.53 0.00
CA ALA A 114 -3.62 -18.35 -0.46
C ALA A 114 -3.20 -19.58 -1.28
N THR A 115 -2.01 -19.56 -1.89
CA THR A 115 -1.62 -20.56 -2.90
C THR A 115 -0.29 -21.26 -2.63
N GLY A 116 0.58 -20.65 -1.82
CA GLY A 116 1.97 -21.07 -1.66
C GLY A 116 2.86 -20.79 -2.89
N TYR A 117 2.31 -20.23 -3.98
CA TYR A 117 3.11 -19.96 -5.16
C TYR A 117 4.19 -18.90 -4.91
N PRO A 118 5.33 -18.97 -5.62
CA PRO A 118 6.26 -17.85 -5.65
C PRO A 118 5.55 -16.59 -6.16
N THR A 119 5.64 -15.52 -5.38
CA THR A 119 5.14 -14.20 -5.77
C THR A 119 6.23 -13.15 -5.60
N ARG A 120 6.15 -12.11 -6.43
CA ARG A 120 7.03 -10.95 -6.35
C ARG A 120 6.26 -9.70 -6.68
N VAL A 121 6.77 -8.58 -6.19
CA VAL A 121 6.34 -7.26 -6.65
C VAL A 121 7.39 -6.73 -7.62
N CYS A 122 6.92 -6.18 -8.73
CA CYS A 122 7.73 -5.52 -9.73
C CYS A 122 7.51 -4.01 -9.61
N VAL A 123 8.60 -3.25 -9.70
CA VAL A 123 8.61 -1.79 -9.83
C VAL A 123 9.20 -1.46 -11.18
N GLY A 124 8.62 -0.48 -11.85
CA GLY A 124 9.14 0.07 -13.09
C GLY A 124 8.21 1.09 -13.69
N THR A 125 7.95 0.99 -14.99
CA THR A 125 7.02 1.89 -15.68
C THR A 125 5.99 1.13 -16.52
N THR A 126 4.89 1.79 -16.82
CA THR A 126 3.82 1.26 -17.67
C THR A 126 3.23 2.32 -18.59
N ASN A 127 2.73 1.91 -19.75
CA ASN A 127 1.87 2.73 -20.62
C ASN A 127 0.41 2.21 -20.63
N GLY A 128 0.04 1.37 -19.66
CA GLY A 128 -1.26 0.70 -19.62
C GLY A 128 -2.44 1.64 -19.36
N PHE A 129 -2.19 2.80 -18.74
CA PHE A 129 -3.18 3.85 -18.50
C PHE A 129 -3.32 4.83 -19.67
N ASN A 130 -2.21 5.14 -20.34
CA ASN A 130 -2.15 6.00 -21.51
C ASN A 130 -1.00 5.52 -22.40
N LYS A 131 -1.30 5.17 -23.65
CA LYS A 131 -0.34 4.57 -24.57
C LYS A 131 0.79 5.51 -25.00
N SER A 132 0.57 6.82 -24.94
CA SER A 132 1.54 7.83 -25.34
C SER A 132 2.55 8.18 -24.25
N ARG A 133 2.44 7.64 -23.03
CA ARG A 133 3.37 7.94 -21.93
C ARG A 133 3.71 6.71 -21.08
N TRP A 134 4.96 6.63 -20.66
CA TRP A 134 5.41 5.67 -19.65
C TRP A 134 5.43 6.34 -18.29
N GLN A 135 4.68 5.81 -17.33
CA GLN A 135 4.59 6.35 -15.98
C GLN A 135 5.08 5.35 -14.93
N PRO A 136 5.68 5.81 -13.81
CA PRO A 136 6.08 4.95 -12.70
C PRO A 136 4.93 4.11 -12.19
N HIS A 137 5.18 2.81 -11.98
CA HIS A 137 4.15 1.86 -11.60
C HIS A 137 4.72 0.62 -10.90
N ALA A 138 3.84 -0.08 -10.19
CA ALA A 138 4.15 -1.37 -9.60
C ALA A 138 3.01 -2.37 -9.77
N TRP A 139 3.36 -3.65 -9.92
CA TRP A 139 2.42 -4.75 -10.10
C TRP A 139 2.91 -6.02 -9.39
N CYS A 140 1.99 -6.97 -9.19
CA CYS A 140 2.34 -8.29 -8.66
C CYS A 140 2.59 -9.26 -9.82
N GLU A 141 3.56 -10.16 -9.65
CA GLU A 141 3.71 -11.34 -10.48
C GLU A 141 3.60 -12.61 -9.63
N VAL A 142 2.91 -13.63 -10.16
CA VAL A 142 2.72 -14.95 -9.55
C VAL A 142 3.27 -16.01 -10.48
N LYS A 143 4.10 -16.94 -9.97
CA LYS A 143 4.63 -18.06 -10.75
C LYS A 143 3.70 -19.26 -10.65
N ILE A 144 3.21 -19.76 -11.79
CA ILE A 144 2.39 -20.97 -11.89
C ILE A 144 3.12 -21.93 -12.85
N GLY A 145 3.59 -23.06 -12.33
CA GLY A 145 4.52 -23.93 -13.06
C GLY A 145 5.80 -23.18 -13.42
N LYS A 146 6.21 -23.23 -14.69
CA LYS A 146 7.39 -22.53 -15.21
C LYS A 146 7.12 -21.07 -15.60
N THR A 147 5.86 -20.63 -15.59
CA THR A 147 5.45 -19.34 -16.17
C THR A 147 5.14 -18.30 -15.10
N TRP A 148 5.64 -17.08 -15.30
CA TRP A 148 5.26 -15.90 -14.51
C TRP A 148 4.05 -15.20 -15.14
N TYR A 149 3.08 -14.84 -14.31
CA TYR A 149 1.88 -14.12 -14.71
C TYR A 149 1.79 -12.78 -13.99
N ILE A 150 1.41 -11.73 -14.71
CA ILE A 150 1.10 -10.41 -14.16
C ILE A 150 -0.32 -10.44 -13.58
N CYS A 151 -0.42 -9.97 -12.34
CA CYS A 151 -1.67 -9.63 -11.67
C CYS A 151 -1.57 -8.20 -11.17
N ASP A 152 -2.27 -7.28 -11.83
CA ASP A 152 -2.25 -5.86 -11.50
C ASP A 152 -3.66 -5.32 -11.18
N PRO A 153 -4.11 -5.43 -9.92
CA PRO A 153 -5.46 -4.97 -9.55
C PRO A 153 -5.60 -3.44 -9.66
N ASN A 154 -4.52 -2.67 -9.53
CA ASN A 154 -4.59 -1.22 -9.70
C ASN A 154 -4.82 -0.84 -11.15
N MET A 155 -4.03 -1.39 -12.07
CA MET A 155 -4.21 -1.17 -13.51
C MET A 155 -5.59 -1.64 -13.99
N ASP A 156 -6.04 -2.81 -13.54
CA ASP A 156 -7.34 -3.38 -13.91
C ASP A 156 -8.53 -2.60 -13.33
N LYS A 157 -8.32 -1.76 -12.31
CA LYS A 157 -9.33 -0.86 -11.75
C LYS A 157 -9.37 0.47 -12.48
N TYR A 158 -8.21 1.06 -12.79
CA TYR A 158 -8.13 2.46 -13.20
C TYR A 158 -7.77 2.67 -14.68
N ALA A 159 -7.29 1.67 -15.41
CA ALA A 159 -7.11 1.81 -16.86
C ALA A 159 -8.45 1.72 -17.60
N ALA A 160 -8.61 2.49 -18.67
CA ALA A 160 -9.82 2.47 -19.48
C ALA A 160 -10.08 1.06 -20.08
N LYS A 161 -11.34 0.62 -20.05
CA LYS A 161 -11.81 -0.65 -20.63
C LYS A 161 -10.95 -1.87 -20.21
N SER A 162 -10.60 -1.96 -18.93
CA SER A 162 -9.60 -2.91 -18.42
C SER A 162 -10.12 -4.02 -17.52
N SER A 163 -11.43 -4.17 -17.31
CA SER A 163 -11.98 -5.17 -16.39
C SER A 163 -11.50 -6.59 -16.72
N GLY A 164 -10.71 -7.19 -15.84
CA GLY A 164 -10.11 -8.52 -15.99
C GLY A 164 -8.91 -8.60 -16.96
N LYS A 165 -8.53 -7.50 -17.61
CA LYS A 165 -7.45 -7.43 -18.60
C LYS A 165 -6.06 -7.65 -18.00
N TYR A 166 -5.86 -7.41 -16.72
CA TYR A 166 -4.55 -7.52 -16.06
C TYR A 166 -4.53 -8.56 -14.93
N TYR A 167 -5.47 -9.51 -14.98
CA TYR A 167 -5.49 -10.68 -14.11
C TYR A 167 -4.86 -11.89 -14.83
N LEU A 168 -3.86 -12.52 -14.19
CA LEU A 168 -3.12 -13.69 -14.69
C LEU A 168 -2.76 -13.60 -16.18
N LYS A 169 -2.22 -12.46 -16.60
CA LYS A 169 -1.72 -12.32 -17.97
C LYS A 169 -0.30 -12.83 -18.08
N ASN A 170 -0.02 -13.61 -19.12
CA ASN A 170 1.32 -14.12 -19.33
C ASN A 170 2.31 -12.95 -19.44
N ARG A 171 3.32 -12.96 -18.56
CA ARG A 171 4.33 -11.91 -18.46
C ARG A 171 5.00 -11.63 -19.81
N SER A 172 5.33 -12.66 -20.59
CA SER A 172 6.04 -12.50 -21.87
C SER A 172 5.25 -11.68 -22.88
N LYS A 173 3.91 -11.68 -22.80
CA LYS A 173 3.03 -10.93 -23.71
C LYS A 173 2.99 -9.43 -23.40
N LEU A 174 3.34 -9.02 -22.17
CA LEU A 174 3.13 -7.66 -21.69
C LEU A 174 4.43 -6.93 -21.32
N ILE A 175 5.49 -7.64 -20.97
CA ILE A 175 6.79 -7.03 -20.70
C ILE A 175 7.33 -6.38 -21.98
N ARG A 176 8.01 -5.23 -21.83
CA ARG A 176 8.50 -4.29 -22.86
C ARG A 176 7.39 -3.58 -23.66
N LYS A 177 6.22 -4.20 -23.86
CA LYS A 177 5.07 -3.62 -24.59
C LYS A 177 4.17 -2.73 -23.72
N THR A 178 3.85 -3.20 -22.52
CA THR A 178 2.96 -2.52 -21.57
C THR A 178 3.64 -2.23 -20.24
N TYR A 179 4.63 -3.04 -19.85
CA TYR A 179 5.37 -2.89 -18.60
C TYR A 179 6.87 -2.96 -18.85
N LYS A 180 7.65 -2.07 -18.25
CA LYS A 180 9.12 -2.12 -18.22
C LYS A 180 9.55 -2.32 -16.77
N VAL A 181 10.27 -3.41 -16.51
CA VAL A 181 10.71 -3.76 -15.15
C VAL A 181 12.01 -3.05 -14.85
N GLN A 182 12.12 -2.47 -13.65
CA GLN A 182 13.36 -1.91 -13.12
C GLN A 182 13.83 -2.71 -11.91
N LYS A 183 12.93 -3.07 -10.99
CA LYS A 183 13.26 -3.83 -9.79
C LYS A 183 12.22 -4.90 -9.50
N MET A 184 12.68 -6.02 -8.96
CA MET A 184 11.83 -7.13 -8.52
C MET A 184 12.13 -7.46 -7.07
N THR A 185 11.09 -7.71 -6.27
CA THR A 185 11.24 -8.09 -4.86
C THR A 185 10.35 -9.28 -4.57
N THR A 186 10.98 -10.43 -4.30
CA THR A 186 10.29 -11.66 -3.93
C THR A 186 9.63 -11.51 -2.56
N ILE A 187 8.37 -11.94 -2.46
CA ILE A 187 7.62 -11.87 -1.21
C ILE A 187 7.93 -13.09 -0.34
N LYS A 188 8.25 -12.82 0.92
CA LYS A 188 8.42 -13.79 2.00
C LYS A 188 7.31 -13.57 3.03
N LEU A 189 6.74 -14.65 3.57
CA LEU A 189 5.72 -14.62 4.62
C LEU A 189 6.37 -14.81 5.98
#